data_AF-A0A7C3CU27-F1
#
_entry.id   AF-A0A7C3CU27-F1
#
_cell.length_a   1.000
_cell.length_b   1.000
_cell.length_c   1.000
_cell.angle_alpha   90.00
_cell.angle_beta   90.00
_cell.angle_gamma   90.00
#
_symmetry.space_group_name_H-M   'P 1'
#
loop_
_entity.id
_entity.type
_entity.pdbx_description
1 polymer ?
#
loop_
_entity_poly.entity_id
_entity_poly.type
_entity_poly.pdbx_seq_one_letter_code
_entity_poly.pdbx_strand_id
1 'polypeptide(L)' 'CTVVGRKSPYSLYREEFATFGQDDVYDQSDAQGFINLFGLPLKVRALVMRG' A
#
# COMPACT_ATOMS: atom_id res chain seq x y z
N CYS A 1 -4.90 2.73 29.62
CA CYS A 1 -3.61 2.11 29.22
C CYS A 1 -3.48 2.28 27.72
N THR A 2 -2.37 2.83 27.22
CA THR A 2 -2.18 3.13 25.79
C THR A 2 -0.87 2.48 25.34
N VAL A 3 -0.90 1.80 24.19
CA VAL A 3 0.30 1.17 23.63
C VAL A 3 1.19 2.26 23.01
N VAL A 4 2.48 2.24 23.36
CA VAL A 4 3.48 3.22 22.89
C VAL A 4 4.59 2.62 22.03
N GLY A 5 4.63 1.29 21.85
CA GLY A 5 5.63 0.63 21.01
C GLY A 5 5.53 -0.90 21.02
N ARG A 6 6.11 -1.55 20.00
CA ARG A 6 6.18 -3.02 19.85
C ARG A 6 7.54 -3.45 19.26
N LYS A 7 8.04 -4.60 19.69
CA LYS A 7 9.22 -5.29 19.10
C LYS A 7 8.97 -6.80 19.09
N SER A 8 9.47 -7.49 18.07
CA SER A 8 9.41 -8.95 17.97
C SER A 8 10.63 -9.45 17.17
N PRO A 9 11.25 -10.58 17.56
CA PRO A 9 12.23 -11.25 16.73
C PRO A 9 11.63 -11.82 15.43
N TYR A 10 10.30 -11.96 15.37
CA TYR A 10 9.53 -12.39 14.19
C TYR A 10 8.65 -11.24 13.64
N SER A 11 9.17 -10.02 13.65
CA SER A 11 8.43 -8.86 13.12
C SER A 11 8.30 -8.95 11.60
N LEU A 12 7.08 -8.75 11.08
CA LEU A 12 6.84 -8.56 9.65
C LEU A 12 7.03 -7.10 9.21
N TYR A 13 7.16 -6.17 10.16
CA TYR A 13 7.52 -4.79 9.84
C TYR A 13 8.96 -4.75 9.34
N ARG A 14 9.14 -4.18 8.14
CA ARG A 14 10.45 -3.92 7.54
C ARG A 14 10.61 -2.42 7.36
N GLU A 15 11.52 -1.83 8.14
CA GLU A 15 11.77 -0.39 8.11
C GLU A 15 12.20 0.08 6.72
N GLU A 16 13.09 -0.66 6.05
CA GLU A 16 13.57 -0.42 4.68
C GLU A 16 12.45 -0.22 3.63
N PHE A 17 11.29 -0.87 3.81
CA PHE A 17 10.14 -0.73 2.91
C PHE A 17 9.15 0.36 3.35
N ALA A 18 9.24 0.78 4.62
CA ALA A 18 8.32 1.72 5.24
C ALA A 18 8.90 3.13 5.38
N THR A 19 10.21 3.32 5.16
CA THR A 19 10.82 4.65 5.22
C THR A 19 10.45 5.51 4.00
N PHE A 20 10.54 6.82 4.18
CA PHE A 20 10.49 7.81 3.09
C PHE A 20 11.88 8.11 2.52
N GLY A 21 12.92 7.36 2.93
CA GLY A 21 14.28 7.53 2.44
C GLY A 21 14.40 7.10 0.98
N GLN A 22 15.42 7.62 0.28
CA GLN A 22 15.83 7.11 -1.03
C GLN A 22 16.56 5.77 -0.85
N ASP A 23 15.83 4.73 -0.44
CA ASP A 23 16.34 3.37 -0.56
C ASP A 23 15.72 2.75 -1.82
N ASP A 24 16.57 2.19 -2.69
CA ASP A 24 16.22 1.55 -3.98
C ASP A 24 15.36 0.28 -3.84
N VAL A 25 14.71 0.08 -2.69
CA VAL A 25 14.02 -1.15 -2.29
C VAL A 25 12.55 -1.15 -2.71
N TYR A 26 11.95 0.02 -2.95
CA TYR A 26 10.58 0.16 -3.44
C TYR A 26 10.47 1.16 -4.60
N ASP A 27 10.03 0.67 -5.77
CA ASP A 27 9.70 1.54 -6.90
C ASP A 27 8.27 2.08 -6.76
N GLN A 28 8.17 3.38 -6.48
CA GLN A 28 6.88 4.07 -6.33
C GLN A 28 6.05 4.07 -7.62
N SER A 29 6.67 3.87 -8.79
CA SER A 29 5.96 3.84 -10.07
C SER A 29 5.03 2.62 -10.20
N ASP A 30 5.35 1.51 -9.53
CA ASP A 30 4.51 0.30 -9.49
C ASP A 30 3.13 0.55 -8.86
N ALA A 31 3.05 1.50 -7.91
CA ALA A 31 1.80 1.85 -7.23
C ALA A 31 0.72 2.31 -8.22
N GLN A 32 1.10 3.00 -9.29
CA GLN A 32 0.17 3.51 -10.28
C GLN A 32 -0.55 2.39 -11.02
N GLY A 33 0.17 1.34 -11.41
CA GLY A 33 -0.41 0.15 -12.04
C GLY A 33 -1.33 -0.61 -11.10
N PHE A 34 -0.89 -0.81 -9.86
CA PHE A 34 -1.68 -1.48 -8.82
C PHE A 34 -3.01 -0.76 -8.56
N ILE A 35 -2.99 0.56 -8.33
CA ILE A 35 -4.20 1.35 -8.05
C ILE A 35 -5.19 1.26 -9.21
N ASN A 36 -4.70 1.36 -10.45
CA ASN A 36 -5.54 1.30 -11.64
C ASN A 36 -6.20 -0.07 -11.80
N LEU A 37 -5.43 -1.15 -11.68
CA LEU A 37 -5.93 -2.50 -11.87
C LEU A 37 -6.86 -2.92 -10.72
N PHE A 38 -6.47 -2.66 -9.48
CA PHE A 38 -7.27 -3.01 -8.30
C PHE A 38 -8.55 -2.17 -8.21
N GLY A 39 -8.51 -0.90 -8.64
CA GLY A 39 -9.67 -0.01 -8.69
C GLY A 39 -10.59 -0.24 -9.90
N LEU A 40 -10.15 -0.99 -10.91
CA LEU A 40 -10.89 -1.17 -12.17
C LEU A 40 -12.31 -1.74 -11.96
N PRO A 41 -12.54 -2.80 -11.16
CA PRO A 41 -13.89 -3.32 -10.97
C PRO A 41 -14.85 -2.31 -10.32
N LEU A 42 -14.35 -1.48 -9.39
CA LEU A 42 -15.13 -0.43 -8.75
C LEU A 42 -15.51 0.67 -9.74
N LYS A 43 -14.57 1.07 -10.60
CA LYS A 43 -14.81 2.05 -11.66
C LYS A 43 -15.87 1.55 -12.65
N VAL A 44 -15.76 0.28 -13.08
CA VAL A 44 -16.75 -0.34 -13.98
C VAL A 44 -18.13 -0.41 -13.32
N ARG A 45 -18.21 -0.85 -12.08
CA ARG A 45 -19.48 -0.87 -11.32
C ARG A 45 -20.11 0.52 -11.23
N ALA A 46 -19.33 1.55 -10.95
CA ALA A 46 -19.81 2.92 -10.88
C ALA A 46 -20.32 3.44 -12.24
N LEU A 47 -19.71 3.01 -13.34
CA LEU A 47 -20.17 3.35 -14.70
C LEU A 47 -21.49 2.65 -15.04
N VAL A 48 -21.62 1.36 -14.71
CA VAL A 48 -22.85 0.58 -14.95
C VAL A 48 -24.02 1.07 -14.08
N MET A 49 -23.77 1.46 -12.82
CA MET A 49 -24.81 1.93 -11.90
C MET A 49 -25.26 3.39 -12.15
N ARG A 50 -24.52 4.15 -12.97
CA ARG A 50 -24.87 5.54 -13.34
C ARG A 50 -25.66 5.64 -14.66
N GLY A 51 -25.78 4.55 -15.41
CA GLY A 51 -26.65 4.44 -16.59
C GLY A 51 -27.95 3.73 -16.24
#